data_AF-A0A2N0NE88-F1
#
_entry.id   AF-A0A2N0NE88-F1
#
_cell.length_a   1.000
_cell.length_b   1.000
_cell.length_c   1.000
_cell.angle_alpha   90.00
_cell.angle_beta   90.00
_cell.angle_gamma   90.00
#
_symmetry.space_group_name_H-M   'P 1'
#
loop_
_entity.id
_entity.type
_entity.pdbx_description
1 polymer ?
#
loop_
_entity_poly.entity_id
_entity_poly.type
_entity_poly.pdbx_seq_one_letter_code
_entity_poly.pdbx_strand_id
1 'polypeptide(L)'
;MRFNFTFALSSIPNFVIDWNLTWFMLNSELQHDASFTRAHASSHRTFKFKLFLEDLPTLEHLKRVRPDLYIDILSYRSCLASKEDFMHLFMCKCRRIAMEQILLSYQNHFITKLQEVGDLVHKDPSLIINTFKSLPCWSFSSSNWASDEGHLCYPQSLYPKDQEKNLATALL
;
A
#
# COMPACT_ATOMS: atom_id res chain seq x y z
N MET A 1 2.49 -3.59 -16.76
CA MET A 1 1.76 -2.35 -16.43
C MET A 1 2.38 -1.80 -15.15
N ARG A 2 2.89 -0.55 -15.11
CA ARG A 2 3.43 0.06 -13.89
C ARG A 2 2.34 0.93 -13.26
N PHE A 3 1.92 0.68 -12.03
CA PHE A 3 1.12 1.64 -11.25
C PHE A 3 2.11 2.66 -10.73
N ASN A 4 2.43 3.57 -11.63
CA ASN A 4 3.06 4.78 -11.18
C ASN A 4 1.96 5.59 -10.49
N PHE A 5 2.09 5.78 -9.18
CA PHE A 5 1.13 6.56 -8.39
C PHE A 5 0.94 7.95 -9.00
N THR A 6 2.02 8.54 -9.52
CA THR A 6 1.96 9.81 -10.26
C THR A 6 1.26 9.68 -11.61
N PHE A 7 1.35 8.53 -12.28
CA PHE A 7 0.65 8.27 -13.54
C PHE A 7 -0.85 8.05 -13.35
N ALA A 8 -1.26 7.31 -12.32
CA ALA A 8 -2.67 7.14 -11.97
C ALA A 8 -3.32 8.51 -11.67
N LEU A 9 -2.59 9.38 -10.95
CA LEU A 9 -3.04 10.73 -10.65
C LEU A 9 -2.96 11.69 -11.86
N SER A 10 -2.08 11.44 -12.82
CA SER A 10 -1.99 12.23 -14.07
C SER A 10 -3.23 12.10 -14.96
N SER A 11 -4.04 11.06 -14.75
CA SER A 11 -5.33 10.90 -15.43
C SER A 11 -6.40 11.87 -14.94
N ILE A 12 -6.17 12.54 -13.81
CA ILE A 12 -7.07 13.55 -13.25
C ILE A 12 -6.71 14.91 -13.89
N PRO A 13 -7.61 15.53 -14.68
CA PRO A 13 -7.31 16.80 -15.34
C PRO A 13 -7.05 17.90 -14.29
N ASN A 14 -6.00 18.68 -14.51
CA ASN A 14 -5.50 19.73 -13.62
C ASN A 14 -4.96 19.24 -12.26
N PHE A 15 -4.66 17.95 -12.11
CA PHE A 15 -4.01 17.45 -10.91
C PHE A 15 -2.56 17.94 -10.83
N VAL A 16 -2.29 18.75 -9.80
CA VAL A 16 -0.94 19.21 -9.45
C VAL A 16 -0.57 18.55 -8.13
N ILE A 17 0.61 17.91 -8.10
CA ILE A 17 1.15 17.38 -6.85
C ILE A 17 1.51 18.56 -5.95
N ASP A 18 0.82 18.66 -4.81
CA ASP A 18 1.23 19.58 -3.75
C ASP A 18 2.45 18.98 -3.03
N TRP A 19 3.64 19.41 -3.44
CA TRP A 19 4.90 18.93 -2.88
C TRP A 19 5.07 19.30 -1.40
N ASN A 20 4.53 20.44 -0.95
CA ASN A 20 4.61 20.84 0.46
C ASN A 20 3.77 19.90 1.32
N LEU A 21 2.54 19.62 0.90
CA LEU A 21 1.66 18.68 1.59
C LEU A 21 2.20 17.25 1.51
N THR A 22 2.72 16.83 0.36
CA THR A 22 3.35 15.51 0.17
C THR A 22 4.52 15.33 1.12
N TRP A 23 5.41 16.33 1.21
CA TRP A 23 6.55 16.31 2.11
C TRP A 23 6.10 16.27 3.58
N PHE A 24 5.11 17.07 3.95
CA PHE A 24 4.54 17.06 5.29
C PHE A 24 4.00 15.66 5.67
N MET A 25 3.22 15.03 4.79
CA MET A 25 2.66 13.69 5.02
C MET A 25 3.73 12.59 5.09
N LEU A 26 4.78 12.67 4.27
CA LEU A 26 5.88 11.71 4.32
C LEU A 26 6.70 11.82 5.61
N ASN A 27 6.76 13.02 6.21
CA ASN A 27 7.52 13.28 7.43
C ASN A 27 6.68 13.25 8.71
N SER A 28 5.35 13.22 8.63
CA SER A 28 4.49 13.18 9.82
C SER A 28 4.69 11.86 10.59
N GLU A 29 4.86 11.97 11.89
CA GLU A 29 4.85 10.82 12.79
C GLU A 29 3.49 10.79 13.47
N LEU A 30 2.81 9.64 13.45
CA LEU A 30 1.58 9.48 14.22
C LEU A 30 1.94 9.49 15.72
N GLN A 31 1.02 9.99 16.53
CA GLN A 31 1.08 9.80 17.98
C GLN A 31 0.82 8.32 18.23
N HIS A 32 1.89 7.56 18.43
CA HIS A 32 1.82 6.15 18.79
C HIS A 32 1.81 6.01 20.32
N ASP A 33 1.39 4.84 20.81
CA ASP A 33 1.41 4.56 22.24
C ASP A 33 2.84 4.53 22.82
N ALA A 34 2.95 4.41 24.15
CA ALA A 34 4.23 4.43 24.86
C ALA A 34 5.21 3.32 24.45
N SER A 35 4.78 2.32 23.67
CA SER A 35 5.65 1.24 23.16
C SER A 35 6.43 1.64 21.90
N PHE A 36 6.08 2.76 21.27
CA PHE A 36 6.68 3.18 20.01
C PHE A 36 8.03 3.85 20.20
N THR A 37 9.09 3.12 19.83
CA THR A 37 10.47 3.58 19.92
C THR A 37 10.88 4.45 18.75
N ARG A 38 11.97 5.22 18.92
CA ARG A 38 12.63 5.98 17.84
C ARG A 38 13.02 5.10 16.64
N ALA A 39 13.37 3.83 16.88
CA ALA A 39 13.70 2.90 15.81
C ALA A 39 12.45 2.54 14.98
N HIS A 40 11.30 2.40 15.63
CA HIS A 40 10.02 2.21 14.94
C HIS A 40 9.64 3.45 14.12
N ALA A 41 9.79 4.66 14.68
CA ALA A 41 9.55 5.92 13.96
C ALA A 41 10.41 6.02 12.68
N SER A 42 11.72 5.76 12.82
CA SER A 42 12.65 5.79 11.69
C SER A 42 12.31 4.74 10.63
N SER A 43 11.90 3.54 11.06
CA SER A 43 11.52 2.46 10.16
C SER A 43 10.23 2.77 9.41
N HIS A 44 9.22 3.32 10.11
CA HIS A 44 7.95 3.76 9.53
C HIS A 44 8.15 4.85 8.49
N ARG A 45 8.93 5.89 8.84
CA ARG A 45 9.30 6.95 7.90
C ARG A 45 10.00 6.39 6.66
N THR A 46 11.01 5.53 6.85
CA THR A 46 11.71 4.87 5.73
C THR A 46 10.76 4.07 4.85
N PHE A 47 9.82 3.35 5.45
CA PHE A 47 8.83 2.57 4.72
C PHE A 47 7.90 3.45 3.88
N LYS A 48 7.42 4.58 4.42
CA LYS A 48 6.63 5.57 3.65
C LYS A 48 7.38 6.08 2.42
N PHE A 49 8.65 6.43 2.56
CA PHE A 49 9.47 6.86 1.42
C PHE A 49 9.66 5.75 0.39
N LYS A 50 9.90 4.51 0.83
CA LYS A 50 10.01 3.37 -0.10
C LYS A 50 8.72 3.10 -0.85
N LEU A 51 7.56 3.25 -0.21
CA LEU A 51 6.27 3.17 -0.88
C LEU A 51 6.10 4.28 -1.92
N PHE A 52 6.41 5.53 -1.54
CA PHE A 52 6.26 6.70 -2.40
C PHE A 52 7.17 6.66 -3.64
N LEU A 53 8.39 6.15 -3.48
CA LEU A 53 9.41 6.07 -4.54
C LEU A 53 9.41 4.74 -5.30
N GLU A 54 8.49 3.83 -4.99
CA GLU A 54 8.45 2.47 -5.54
C GLU A 54 9.71 1.61 -5.25
N ASP A 55 10.43 1.94 -4.18
CA ASP A 55 11.70 1.36 -3.75
C ASP A 55 11.54 0.23 -2.71
N LEU A 56 10.40 -0.45 -2.70
CA LEU A 56 10.23 -1.63 -1.88
C LEU A 56 11.15 -2.77 -2.37
N PRO A 57 11.69 -3.59 -1.45
CA PRO A 57 12.57 -4.71 -1.80
C PRO A 57 11.75 -5.88 -2.37
N THR A 58 11.24 -5.71 -3.59
CA THR A 58 10.56 -6.75 -4.37
C THR A 58 11.55 -7.85 -4.72
N LEU A 59 11.06 -9.07 -5.00
CA LEU A 59 11.96 -10.15 -5.40
C LEU A 59 12.80 -9.78 -6.64
N GLU A 60 12.22 -9.11 -7.64
CA GLU A 60 12.97 -8.66 -8.82
C GLU A 60 14.01 -7.58 -8.49
N HIS A 61 13.74 -6.69 -7.52
CA HIS A 61 14.74 -5.76 -7.02
C HIS A 61 15.87 -6.50 -6.30
N LEU A 62 15.55 -7.44 -5.41
CA LEU A 62 16.53 -8.20 -4.64
C LEU A 62 17.44 -9.06 -5.52
N LYS A 63 16.89 -9.70 -6.56
CA LYS A 63 17.67 -10.42 -7.59
C LYS A 63 18.71 -9.52 -8.26
N ARG A 64 18.34 -8.26 -8.56
CA ARG A 64 19.28 -7.30 -9.17
C ARG A 64 20.39 -6.91 -8.21
N VAL A 65 20.08 -6.68 -6.93
CA VAL A 65 21.04 -6.16 -5.95
C VAL A 65 21.94 -7.28 -5.38
N ARG A 66 21.42 -8.49 -5.21
CA ARG A 66 22.13 -9.66 -4.65
C ARG A 66 21.81 -10.95 -5.42
N PRO A 67 22.20 -11.07 -6.70
CA PRO A 67 21.94 -12.27 -7.51
C PRO A 67 22.58 -13.53 -6.92
N ASP A 68 23.63 -13.37 -6.12
CA ASP A 68 24.30 -14.44 -5.37
C ASP A 68 23.42 -15.09 -4.30
N LEU A 69 22.48 -14.32 -3.72
CA LEU A 69 21.57 -14.79 -2.67
C LEU A 69 20.18 -15.18 -3.21
N TYR A 70 19.73 -14.53 -4.28
CA TYR A 70 18.39 -14.69 -4.83
C TYR A 70 18.44 -15.41 -6.20
N ILE A 71 18.74 -16.71 -6.17
CA ILE A 71 18.82 -17.57 -7.36
C ILE A 71 17.41 -17.87 -7.91
N ASP A 72 17.32 -18.10 -9.22
CA ASP A 72 16.07 -18.35 -9.98
C ASP A 72 15.19 -19.52 -9.47
N ILE A 73 15.67 -20.35 -8.53
CA ILE A 73 14.82 -21.37 -7.89
C ILE A 73 13.73 -20.73 -7.02
N LEU A 74 13.93 -19.49 -6.55
CA LEU A 74 12.95 -18.72 -5.79
C LEU A 74 12.06 -17.82 -6.66
N SER A 75 11.96 -18.09 -7.97
CA SER A 75 11.47 -17.15 -9.01
C SER A 75 10.10 -16.51 -8.80
N TYR A 76 9.31 -17.03 -7.85
CA TYR A 76 7.94 -16.63 -7.69
C TYR A 76 7.58 -16.49 -6.20
N ARG A 77 7.24 -15.27 -5.79
CA ARG A 77 6.68 -14.98 -4.45
C ARG A 77 5.37 -14.22 -4.60
N SER A 78 4.48 -14.43 -3.63
CA SER A 78 3.04 -14.11 -3.69
C SER A 78 2.19 -15.09 -4.51
N CYS A 79 2.53 -15.34 -5.78
CA CYS A 79 1.99 -16.45 -6.56
C CYS A 79 3.10 -17.10 -7.39
N LEU A 80 2.93 -18.37 -7.78
CA LEU A 80 3.90 -19.12 -8.59
C LEU A 80 3.87 -18.78 -10.09
N ALA A 81 3.01 -17.83 -10.49
CA ALA A 81 2.66 -17.60 -11.89
C ALA A 81 3.36 -16.38 -12.51
N SER A 82 3.83 -15.42 -11.71
CA SER A 82 4.43 -14.20 -12.24
C SER A 82 5.54 -13.66 -11.35
N LYS A 83 6.46 -12.90 -11.96
CA LYS A 83 7.53 -12.22 -11.26
C LYS A 83 6.97 -11.23 -10.24
N GLU A 84 7.51 -11.25 -9.02
CA GLU A 84 7.15 -10.29 -7.98
C GLU A 84 7.90 -8.98 -8.21
N ASP A 85 7.27 -8.09 -8.98
CA ASP A 85 7.62 -6.68 -9.07
C ASP A 85 6.77 -5.84 -8.10
N PHE A 86 6.97 -4.52 -8.09
CA PHE A 86 6.24 -3.61 -7.19
C PHE A 86 4.73 -3.73 -7.37
N MET A 87 4.28 -3.99 -8.60
CA MET A 87 2.88 -4.13 -8.92
C MET A 87 2.27 -5.42 -8.45
N HIS A 88 2.95 -6.51 -8.76
CA HIS A 88 2.51 -7.82 -8.37
C HIS A 88 2.45 -7.95 -6.85
N LEU A 89 3.33 -7.26 -6.12
CA LEU A 89 3.30 -7.24 -4.65
C LEU A 89 1.92 -6.81 -4.08
N PHE A 90 1.26 -5.83 -4.69
CA PHE A 90 -0.05 -5.32 -4.25
C PHE A 90 -1.24 -5.88 -5.04
N MET A 91 -1.02 -6.18 -6.32
CA MET A 91 -2.08 -6.58 -7.27
C MET A 91 -2.06 -8.09 -7.57
N CYS A 92 -1.37 -8.89 -6.75
CA CYS A 92 -1.42 -10.34 -6.84
C CYS A 92 -2.82 -10.84 -6.42
N LYS A 93 -3.42 -11.68 -7.27
CA LYS A 93 -4.71 -12.32 -6.98
C LYS A 93 -4.69 -13.11 -5.66
N CYS A 94 -3.56 -13.73 -5.30
CA CYS A 94 -3.42 -14.47 -4.04
C CYS A 94 -3.44 -13.57 -2.79
N ARG A 95 -3.20 -12.25 -2.94
CA ARG A 95 -3.27 -11.26 -1.86
C ARG A 95 -4.54 -10.41 -1.90
N ARG A 96 -5.40 -10.62 -2.88
CA ARG A 96 -6.60 -9.80 -3.13
C ARG A 96 -7.43 -9.57 -1.87
N ILE A 97 -7.79 -10.63 -1.15
CA ILE A 97 -8.62 -10.52 0.06
C ILE A 97 -7.96 -9.66 1.13
N ALA A 98 -6.66 -9.86 1.38
CA ALA A 98 -5.91 -9.06 2.36
C ALA A 98 -5.83 -7.58 1.93
N MET A 99 -5.59 -7.33 0.64
CA MET A 99 -5.51 -5.96 0.10
C MET A 99 -6.86 -5.24 0.13
N GLU A 100 -7.94 -5.93 -0.22
CA GLU A 100 -9.31 -5.41 -0.09
C GLU A 100 -9.62 -5.07 1.38
N GLN A 101 -9.27 -5.96 2.32
CA GLN A 101 -9.46 -5.70 3.75
C GLN A 101 -8.66 -4.48 4.24
N ILE A 102 -7.40 -4.36 3.83
CA ILE A 102 -6.55 -3.21 4.18
C ILE A 102 -7.16 -1.90 3.66
N LEU A 103 -7.58 -1.87 2.39
CA LEU A 103 -8.19 -0.67 1.81
C LEU A 103 -9.50 -0.31 2.49
N LEU A 104 -10.37 -1.29 2.73
CA LEU A 104 -11.65 -1.07 3.42
C LEU A 104 -11.42 -0.55 4.85
N SER A 105 -10.46 -1.13 5.58
CA SER A 105 -10.11 -0.69 6.92
C SER A 105 -9.63 0.76 6.92
N TYR A 106 -8.73 1.11 6.00
CA TYR A 106 -8.23 2.48 5.87
C TYR A 106 -9.32 3.47 5.46
N GLN A 107 -10.15 3.11 4.47
CA GLN A 107 -11.26 3.94 4.01
C GLN A 107 -12.22 4.26 5.15
N ASN A 108 -12.62 3.25 5.92
CA ASN A 108 -13.50 3.41 7.08
C ASN A 108 -12.85 4.27 8.16
N HIS A 109 -11.57 4.00 8.49
CA HIS A 109 -10.84 4.78 9.49
C HIS A 109 -10.80 6.27 9.12
N PHE A 110 -10.47 6.58 7.86
CA PHE A 110 -10.41 7.96 7.39
C PHE A 110 -11.78 8.64 7.42
N ILE A 111 -12.84 7.94 7.04
CA ILE A 111 -14.23 8.44 7.15
C ILE A 111 -14.56 8.76 8.61
N THR A 112 -14.26 7.86 9.54
CA THR A 112 -14.47 8.11 10.98
C THR A 112 -13.71 9.34 11.45
N LYS A 113 -12.45 9.53 11.03
CA LYS A 113 -11.67 10.73 11.38
C LYS A 113 -12.28 12.01 10.79
N LEU A 114 -12.79 11.97 9.57
CA LEU A 114 -13.49 13.11 8.97
C LEU A 114 -14.78 13.46 9.73
N GLN A 115 -15.52 12.45 10.19
CA GLN A 115 -16.71 12.65 11.03
C GLN A 115 -16.35 13.30 12.37
N GLU A 116 -15.36 12.75 13.08
CA GLU A 116 -14.86 13.31 14.34
C GLU A 116 -14.43 14.77 14.19
N VAL A 117 -13.68 15.10 13.13
CA VAL A 117 -13.27 16.48 12.85
C VAL A 117 -14.48 17.37 12.55
N GLY A 118 -15.44 16.89 11.74
CA GLY A 118 -16.68 17.61 11.43
C GLY A 118 -17.49 17.96 12.68
N ASP A 119 -17.63 17.00 13.60
CA ASP A 119 -18.31 17.19 14.88
C ASP A 119 -17.59 18.24 15.75
N LEU A 120 -16.26 18.17 15.82
CA LEU A 120 -15.43 19.12 16.57
C LEU A 120 -15.50 20.56 16.05
N VAL A 121 -15.61 20.74 14.73
CA VAL A 121 -15.70 22.09 14.12
C VAL A 121 -17.13 22.53 13.81
N HIS A 122 -18.14 21.74 14.21
CA HIS A 122 -19.55 21.95 13.90
C HIS A 122 -19.82 22.16 12.39
N LYS A 123 -19.18 21.37 11.53
CA LYS A 123 -19.39 21.39 10.07
C LYS A 123 -19.74 20.00 9.57
N ASP A 124 -20.72 19.93 8.66
CA ASP A 124 -21.09 18.69 8.00
C ASP A 124 -19.99 18.20 7.02
N PRO A 125 -19.36 17.04 7.28
CA PRO A 125 -18.31 16.49 6.42
C PRO A 125 -18.86 15.67 5.24
N SER A 126 -20.19 15.54 5.09
CA SER A 126 -20.84 14.64 4.12
C SER A 126 -20.36 14.85 2.68
N LEU A 127 -20.17 16.10 2.25
CA LEU A 127 -19.68 16.39 0.90
C LEU A 127 -18.27 15.82 0.68
N ILE A 128 -17.35 16.05 1.62
CA ILE A 128 -15.97 15.55 1.55
C ILE A 128 -15.96 14.02 1.60
N ILE A 129 -16.76 13.42 2.47
CA ILE A 129 -16.89 11.96 2.59
C ILE A 129 -17.41 11.35 1.28
N ASN A 130 -18.42 11.96 0.66
CA ASN A 130 -18.97 11.48 -0.60
C ASN A 130 -17.96 11.60 -1.75
N THR A 131 -17.22 12.72 -1.82
CA THR A 131 -16.11 12.88 -2.78
C THR A 131 -15.01 11.86 -2.53
N PHE A 132 -14.64 11.61 -1.27
CA PHE A 132 -13.64 10.62 -0.92
C PHE A 132 -14.08 9.21 -1.34
N LYS A 133 -15.33 8.81 -1.03
CA LYS A 133 -15.89 7.50 -1.40
C LYS A 133 -15.99 7.30 -2.92
N SER A 134 -16.19 8.36 -3.69
CA SER A 134 -16.30 8.26 -5.16
C SER A 134 -14.95 8.16 -5.88
N LEU A 135 -13.83 8.26 -5.17
CA LEU A 135 -12.51 8.15 -5.79
C LEU A 135 -12.32 6.75 -6.43
N PRO A 136 -11.78 6.68 -7.66
CA PRO A 136 -11.61 5.41 -8.37
C PRO A 136 -10.56 4.50 -7.73
N CYS A 137 -9.71 5.02 -6.85
CA CYS A 137 -8.67 4.21 -6.18
C CYS A 137 -9.23 3.15 -5.22
N TRP A 138 -10.51 3.25 -4.81
CA TRP A 138 -11.16 2.25 -3.96
C TRP A 138 -11.61 1.00 -4.71
N SER A 139 -11.74 1.06 -6.03
CA SER A 139 -12.20 -0.06 -6.85
C SER A 139 -11.06 -0.65 -7.68
N PHE A 140 -10.64 -1.87 -7.33
CA PHE A 140 -9.78 -2.66 -8.19
C PHE A 140 -10.63 -3.51 -9.12
N SER A 141 -10.69 -3.15 -10.40
CA SER A 141 -11.33 -4.01 -11.41
C SER A 141 -10.71 -5.41 -11.39
N SER A 142 -11.51 -6.44 -11.63
CA SER A 142 -11.04 -7.83 -11.81
C SER A 142 -9.95 -7.93 -12.88
N SER A 143 -9.97 -7.04 -13.89
CA SER A 143 -8.96 -6.91 -14.94
C SER A 143 -7.64 -6.28 -14.48
N ASN A 144 -7.63 -5.59 -13.34
CA ASN A 144 -6.43 -4.94 -12.80
C ASN A 144 -5.57 -5.92 -11.97
N TRP A 145 -6.14 -7.07 -11.60
CA TRP A 145 -5.40 -8.14 -10.95
C TRP A 145 -4.65 -8.91 -12.03
N ALA A 146 -3.32 -8.85 -11.99
CA ALA A 146 -2.48 -9.56 -12.94
C ALA A 146 -2.88 -11.04 -12.96
N SER A 147 -3.25 -11.52 -14.15
CA SER A 147 -3.55 -12.92 -14.44
C SER A 147 -2.80 -13.29 -15.70
N ASP A 148 -2.19 -14.46 -15.72
CA ASP A 148 -2.50 -15.44 -16.75
C ASP A 148 -2.30 -16.85 -16.19
N GLU A 149 -3.35 -17.63 -16.38
CA GLU A 149 -3.46 -19.08 -16.27
C GLU A 149 -3.37 -19.74 -14.88
N GLY A 150 -4.13 -20.82 -14.73
CA GLY A 150 -4.39 -21.48 -13.46
C GLY A 150 -3.12 -21.90 -12.73
N HIS A 151 -3.23 -21.98 -11.40
CA HIS A 151 -2.49 -22.85 -10.47
C HIS A 151 -1.89 -22.14 -9.23
N LEU A 152 -2.25 -22.76 -8.09
CA LEU A 152 -1.71 -22.69 -6.72
C LEU A 152 -1.25 -21.33 -6.19
N CYS A 153 -2.15 -20.66 -5.48
CA CYS A 153 -1.76 -19.78 -4.38
C CYS A 153 -1.19 -20.65 -3.25
N TYR A 154 0.03 -20.37 -2.81
CA TYR A 154 0.60 -21.04 -1.63
C TYR A 154 -0.21 -20.65 -0.38
N PRO A 155 -0.62 -21.61 0.47
CA PRO A 155 -1.28 -21.28 1.73
C PRO A 155 -0.35 -20.46 2.62
N GLN A 156 -0.92 -19.48 3.33
CA GLN A 156 -0.22 -18.50 4.20
C GLN A 156 0.63 -19.10 5.34
N SER A 157 0.71 -20.43 5.49
CA SER A 157 1.35 -21.11 6.62
C SER A 157 2.88 -21.06 6.65
N LEU A 158 3.54 -20.50 5.62
CA LEU A 158 5.01 -20.39 5.53
C LEU A 158 5.53 -18.95 5.47
N TYR A 159 4.67 -17.92 5.62
CA TYR A 159 5.16 -16.55 5.74
C TYR A 159 5.82 -16.34 7.11
N PRO A 160 7.03 -15.75 7.18
CA PRO A 160 7.51 -15.16 8.42
C PRO A 160 6.47 -14.10 8.84
N LYS A 161 5.88 -14.27 10.02
CA LYS A 161 4.81 -13.42 10.59
C LYS A 161 5.22 -11.95 10.79
N ASP A 162 6.43 -11.58 10.39
CA ASP A 162 7.04 -10.28 10.63
C ASP A 162 6.73 -9.26 9.52
N GLN A 163 6.34 -9.67 8.31
CA GLN A 163 6.05 -8.74 7.21
C GLN A 163 4.59 -8.26 7.16
N GLU A 164 3.62 -9.11 7.50
CA GLU A 164 2.18 -8.74 7.52
C GLU A 164 1.85 -7.78 8.68
N LYS A 165 2.46 -7.97 9.85
CA LYS A 165 2.30 -7.06 10.99
C LYS A 165 2.77 -5.65 10.65
N ASN A 166 3.88 -5.53 9.93
CA ASN A 166 4.42 -4.23 9.54
C ASN A 166 3.53 -3.50 8.51
N LEU A 167 2.81 -4.21 7.64
CA LEU A 167 1.89 -3.58 6.69
C LEU A 167 0.62 -3.06 7.39
N ALA A 168 0.04 -3.84 8.30
CA ALA A 168 -1.15 -3.42 9.04
C ALA A 168 -0.84 -2.29 10.04
N THR A 169 0.33 -2.31 10.70
CA THR A 169 0.76 -1.26 11.63
C THR A 169 1.36 -0.03 10.94
N ALA A 170 1.76 -0.13 9.67
CA ALA A 170 2.22 1.05 8.91
C ALA A 170 1.10 1.81 8.22
N LEU A 171 -0.06 1.16 8.00
CA LEU A 171 -1.23 1.73 7.33
C LEU A 171 -2.32 2.21 8.30
N LEU A 172 -2.19 1.88 9.60
CA LEU A 172 -2.95 2.45 10.71
C LEU A 172 -2.05 3.42 11.50
#